data_AF-A0A2S5GWY2-F1
#
_entry.id   AF-A0A2S5GWY2-F1
#
_cell.length_a   1.000
_cell.length_b   1.000
_cell.length_c   1.000
_cell.angle_alpha   90.00
_cell.angle_beta   90.00
_cell.angle_gamma   90.00
#
_symmetry.space_group_name_H-M   'P 1'
#
loop_
_entity.id
_entity.type
_entity.pdbx_description
1 polymer ?
#
loop_
_entity_poly.entity_id
_entity_poly.type
_entity_poly.pdbx_seq_one_letter_code
_entity_poly.pdbx_strand_id
1 'polypeptide(L)'
;MSFRSVGSDVIIEIEYEKEIVVNGEEVAFALRRELVFRSVRCFIREPFPGGAIFEFDGDPSEFRLGKLTEFIGSELVRENSKAWRSVSSHDPAKLRHFSIQFLSENLAFHVLAVDVFLSSELSRT
;
A
#
# COMPACT_ATOMS: atom_id res chain seq x y z
N MET A 1 -9.54 -8.05 4.94
CA MET A 1 -9.05 -7.24 3.80
C MET A 1 -9.22 -8.00 2.48
N SER A 2 -9.52 -7.32 1.36
CA SER A 2 -9.59 -7.90 0.00
C SER A 2 -8.77 -7.06 -0.98
N PHE A 3 -8.34 -7.63 -2.11
CA PHE A 3 -7.70 -6.86 -3.18
C PHE A 3 -8.13 -7.35 -4.57
N ARG A 4 -8.12 -6.43 -5.53
CA ARG A 4 -8.46 -6.68 -6.94
C ARG A 4 -7.58 -5.83 -7.85
N SER A 5 -7.44 -6.24 -9.11
CA SER A 5 -6.82 -5.44 -10.16
C SER A 5 -7.85 -4.92 -11.16
N VAL A 6 -7.62 -3.71 -11.67
CA VAL A 6 -8.39 -3.11 -12.77
C VAL A 6 -7.39 -2.56 -13.77
N GLY A 7 -7.13 -3.33 -14.84
CA GLY A 7 -6.02 -3.02 -15.75
C GLY A 7 -4.69 -3.09 -15.00
N SER A 8 -3.91 -1.99 -15.08
CA SER A 8 -2.64 -1.84 -14.35
C SER A 8 -2.83 -1.35 -12.91
N ASP A 9 -4.04 -1.08 -12.45
CA ASP A 9 -4.26 -0.55 -11.11
C ASP A 9 -4.52 -1.69 -10.12
N VAL A 10 -4.06 -1.53 -8.88
CA VAL A 10 -4.35 -2.44 -7.77
C VAL A 10 -5.17 -1.70 -6.74
N ILE A 11 -6.29 -2.30 -6.34
CA ILE A 11 -7.22 -1.75 -5.35
C ILE A 11 -7.25 -2.69 -4.16
N ILE A 12 -6.97 -2.15 -2.98
CA ILE A 12 -7.08 -2.84 -1.70
C ILE A 12 -8.32 -2.30 -0.99
N GLU A 13 -9.28 -3.18 -0.71
CA GLU A 13 -10.44 -2.86 0.13
C GLU A 13 -10.12 -3.20 1.58
N ILE A 14 -10.30 -2.19 2.44
CA ILE A 14 -10.05 -2.27 3.87
C ILE A 14 -11.39 -2.10 4.57
N GLU A 15 -11.77 -3.12 5.34
CA GLU A 15 -12.97 -3.12 6.17
C GLU A 15 -12.52 -3.17 7.62
N TYR A 16 -13.08 -2.28 8.44
CA TYR A 16 -12.73 -2.17 9.86
C TYR A 16 -13.92 -1.61 10.65
N GLU A 17 -13.90 -1.88 11.96
CA GLU A 17 -14.85 -1.29 12.89
C GLU A 17 -14.25 -0.04 13.54
N LYS A 18 -15.08 0.97 13.71
CA LYS A 18 -14.73 2.20 14.41
C LYS A 18 -15.75 2.46 15.51
N GLU A 19 -15.27 2.45 16.74
CA GLU A 19 -16.06 2.85 17.90
C GLU A 19 -16.16 4.37 17.93
N ILE A 20 -17.39 4.86 18.01
CA ILE A 20 -17.67 6.28 18.26
C ILE A 20 -18.72 6.40 19.35
N VAL A 21 -18.61 7.46 20.14
CA VAL A 21 -19.59 7.79 21.18
C VAL A 21 -20.68 8.64 20.57
N VAL A 22 -21.91 8.12 20.51
CA VAL A 22 -23.09 8.85 20.06
C VAL A 22 -24.07 8.94 21.23
N ASN A 23 -24.43 10.16 21.63
CA ASN A 23 -25.33 10.41 22.76
C ASN A 23 -24.90 9.75 24.09
N GLY A 24 -23.60 9.53 24.30
CA GLY A 24 -23.07 8.90 25.50
C GLY A 24 -23.03 7.37 25.47
N GLU A 25 -23.45 6.75 24.37
CA GLU A 25 -23.33 5.30 24.14
C GLU A 25 -22.20 5.01 23.14
N GLU A 26 -21.42 3.98 23.43
CA GLU A 26 -20.40 3.45 22.51
C GLU A 26 -21.08 2.61 21.43
N VAL A 27 -20.93 3.03 20.18
CA VAL A 27 -21.48 2.34 19.02
C VAL A 27 -20.34 2.01 18.06
N ALA A 28 -20.24 0.74 17.67
CA ALA A 28 -19.30 0.28 16.66
C ALA A 28 -19.91 0.42 15.26
N PHE A 29 -19.21 1.12 14.36
CA PHE A 29 -19.60 1.26 12.97
C PHE A 29 -18.69 0.43 12.07
N ALA A 30 -19.29 -0.42 11.23
CA ALA A 30 -18.58 -1.09 10.16
C ALA A 30 -18.31 -0.09 9.02
N LEU A 31 -17.03 0.19 8.77
CA LEU A 31 -16.56 1.10 7.75
C LEU A 31 -15.76 0.37 6.68
N ARG A 32 -15.82 0.91 5.47
CA ARG A 32 -15.03 0.46 4.33
C ARG A 32 -14.28 1.63 3.68
N ARG A 33 -13.03 1.37 3.28
CA ARG A 33 -12.21 2.26 2.45
C ARG A 33 -11.51 1.48 1.34
N GLU A 34 -11.14 2.17 0.27
CA GLU A 34 -10.32 1.64 -0.81
C GLU A 34 -9.00 2.40 -0.89
N LEU A 35 -7.90 1.64 -0.95
CA LEU A 35 -6.57 2.15 -1.27
C LEU A 35 -6.24 1.75 -2.71
N VAL A 36 -6.10 2.74 -3.58
CA VAL A 36 -5.95 2.58 -5.04
C VAL A 36 -4.54 2.94 -5.45
N PHE A 37 -3.78 1.97 -5.92
CA PHE A 37 -2.47 2.15 -6.53
C PHE A 37 -2.62 2.22 -8.05
N ARG A 38 -2.16 3.31 -8.67
CA ARG A 38 -2.29 3.57 -10.09
C ARG A 38 -1.05 3.11 -10.86
N SER A 39 -1.26 2.48 -12.01
CA SER A 39 -0.19 2.04 -12.92
C SER A 39 0.89 1.21 -12.21
N VAL A 40 0.44 0.16 -11.51
CA VAL A 40 1.28 -0.76 -10.77
C VAL A 40 2.18 -1.54 -11.71
N ARG A 41 3.46 -1.58 -11.38
CA ARG A 41 4.49 -2.37 -12.07
C ARG A 41 4.86 -3.63 -11.32
N CYS A 42 4.80 -3.58 -9.99
CA CYS A 42 5.13 -4.70 -9.13
C CYS A 42 4.19 -4.68 -7.94
N PHE A 43 3.65 -5.85 -7.58
CA PHE A 43 2.83 -6.06 -6.41
C PHE A 43 3.28 -7.36 -5.75
N ILE A 44 3.75 -7.28 -4.51
CA ILE A 44 4.28 -8.39 -3.75
C ILE A 44 3.47 -8.51 -2.48
N ARG A 45 3.01 -9.74 -2.19
CA ARG A 45 2.31 -10.12 -0.97
C ARG A 45 3.21 -11.05 -0.18
N GLU A 46 3.43 -10.73 1.09
CA GLU A 46 4.25 -11.52 1.99
C GLU A 46 3.64 -11.63 3.38
N PRO A 47 4.01 -12.66 4.18
CA PRO A 47 3.70 -12.69 5.61
C PRO A 47 4.37 -11.53 6.34
N PHE A 48 3.77 -11.05 7.43
CA PHE A 48 4.38 -10.08 8.36
C PHE A 48 4.71 -10.75 9.72
N PRO A 49 5.74 -10.32 10.47
CA PRO A 49 6.92 -9.60 9.98
C PRO A 49 7.74 -10.56 9.13
N GLY A 50 7.67 -10.43 7.81
CA GLY A 50 8.37 -11.32 6.88
C GLY A 50 9.88 -11.24 7.03
N GLY A 51 10.59 -12.03 6.22
CA GLY A 51 12.04 -11.82 6.05
C GLY A 51 12.33 -10.46 5.41
N ALA A 52 13.53 -9.91 5.63
CA ALA A 52 13.95 -8.69 4.97
C ALA A 52 14.11 -8.95 3.46
N ILE A 53 13.08 -8.64 2.65
CA ILE A 53 13.14 -8.83 1.19
C ILE A 53 13.83 -7.66 0.51
N PHE A 54 13.80 -6.46 1.11
CA PHE A 54 14.35 -5.25 0.52
C PHE A 54 15.25 -4.52 1.51
N GLU A 55 16.42 -4.10 1.06
CA GLU A 55 17.22 -3.12 1.77
C GLU A 55 16.50 -1.77 1.71
N PHE A 56 16.14 -1.24 2.89
CA PHE A 56 15.56 0.09 3.03
C PHE A 56 16.67 1.08 3.41
N ASP A 57 16.95 2.00 2.50
CA ASP A 57 17.86 3.13 2.75
C ASP A 57 17.02 4.33 3.23
N GLY A 58 16.66 4.32 4.51
CA GLY A 58 15.82 5.34 5.16
C GLY A 58 15.73 5.14 6.67
N ASP A 59 15.08 6.06 7.39
CA ASP A 59 14.94 5.97 8.84
C ASP A 59 13.90 4.89 9.21
N PRO A 60 14.30 3.76 9.85
CA PRO A 60 13.35 2.71 10.24
C PRO A 60 12.29 3.19 11.24
N SER A 61 12.53 4.34 11.90
CA SER A 61 11.53 4.97 12.76
C SER A 61 10.27 5.45 12.00
N GLU A 62 10.34 5.55 10.67
CA GLU A 62 9.21 5.89 9.81
C GLU A 62 8.24 4.72 9.60
N PHE A 63 8.63 3.48 9.93
CA PHE A 63 7.72 2.34 9.93
C PHE A 63 6.68 2.50 11.05
N ARG A 64 5.45 2.83 10.65
CA ARG A 64 4.31 2.97 11.54
C ARG A 64 3.26 1.93 11.17
N LEU A 65 2.87 1.14 12.15
CA LEU A 65 1.80 0.15 12.03
C LEU A 65 0.52 0.79 11.48
N GLY A 66 -0.07 0.17 10.45
CA GLY A 66 -1.29 0.65 9.81
C GLY A 66 -1.14 1.91 8.97
N LYS A 67 0.09 2.43 8.76
CA LYS A 67 0.34 3.52 7.83
C LYS A 67 0.84 2.99 6.49
N LEU A 68 0.47 3.71 5.43
CA LEU A 68 1.12 3.56 4.14
C LEU A 68 2.49 4.22 4.23
N THR A 69 3.55 3.42 4.05
CA THR A 69 4.93 3.89 4.08
C THR A 69 5.48 3.97 2.65
N GLU A 70 6.06 5.09 2.28
CA GLU A 70 6.77 5.24 1.01
C GLU A 70 8.28 5.06 1.22
N PHE A 71 8.91 4.24 0.37
CA PHE A 71 10.33 3.94 0.44
C PHE A 71 11.07 4.81 -0.56
N ILE A 72 11.53 5.97 -0.10
CA ILE A 72 12.35 6.88 -0.90
C ILE A 72 13.69 6.19 -1.22
N GLY A 73 14.14 6.25 -2.47
CA GLY A 73 15.44 5.67 -2.86
C GLY A 73 15.50 4.15 -2.90
N SER A 74 14.37 3.45 -2.78
CA SER A 74 14.31 1.99 -2.75
C SER A 74 15.06 1.33 -3.91
N GLU A 75 15.85 0.29 -3.61
CA GLU A 75 16.51 -0.56 -4.60
C GLU A 75 15.54 -1.07 -5.66
N LEU A 76 14.33 -1.46 -5.25
CA LEU A 76 13.31 -1.98 -6.15
C LEU A 76 12.91 -0.97 -7.24
N VAL A 77 12.84 0.32 -6.90
CA VAL A 77 12.59 1.42 -7.87
C VAL A 77 13.79 1.61 -8.78
N ARG A 78 15.01 1.58 -8.22
CA ARG A 78 16.25 1.75 -8.95
C ARG A 78 16.47 0.64 -9.98
N GLU A 79 16.29 -0.61 -9.59
CA GLU A 79 16.44 -1.76 -10.48
C GLU A 79 15.36 -1.78 -11.56
N ASN A 80 14.09 -1.44 -11.23
CA ASN A 80 13.05 -1.27 -12.25
C ASN A 80 13.39 -0.14 -13.24
N SER A 81 13.91 0.98 -12.74
CA SER A 81 14.30 2.11 -13.58
C SER A 81 15.46 1.74 -14.51
N LYS A 82 16.46 0.98 -14.03
CA LYS A 82 17.56 0.46 -14.86
C LYS A 82 17.05 -0.50 -15.93
N ALA A 83 16.20 -1.45 -15.55
CA ALA A 83 15.59 -2.41 -16.47
C ALA A 83 14.72 -1.72 -17.54
N TRP A 84 14.01 -0.64 -17.20
CA TRP A 84 13.28 0.15 -18.18
C TRP A 84 14.21 0.82 -19.20
N ARG A 85 15.28 1.46 -18.73
CA ARG A 85 16.25 2.16 -19.59
C ARG A 85 17.02 1.23 -20.51
N SER A 86 17.15 -0.06 -20.17
CA SER A 86 17.81 -1.03 -21.06
C SER A 86 16.94 -1.44 -22.24
N VAL A 87 15.61 -1.28 -22.15
CA VAL A 87 14.66 -1.67 -23.19
C VAL A 87 13.95 -0.49 -23.87
N SER A 88 14.05 0.71 -23.30
CA SER A 88 13.37 1.91 -23.80
C SER A 88 14.25 3.15 -23.67
N SER A 89 14.22 4.00 -24.70
CA SER A 89 14.83 5.33 -24.70
C SER A 89 13.94 6.42 -24.08
N HIS A 90 12.71 6.07 -23.69
CA HIS A 90 11.75 7.01 -23.12
C HIS A 90 11.97 7.15 -21.62
N ASP A 91 11.58 8.30 -21.07
CA ASP A 91 11.64 8.53 -19.63
C ASP A 91 10.84 7.45 -18.87
N PRO A 92 11.43 6.84 -17.82
CA PRO A 92 10.71 5.88 -17.00
C PRO A 92 9.55 6.59 -16.30
N ALA A 93 8.45 5.85 -16.11
CA ALA A 93 7.36 6.32 -15.26
C ALA A 93 7.90 6.67 -13.87
N LYS A 94 7.33 7.70 -13.23
CA LYS A 94 7.70 8.14 -11.87
C LYS A 94 7.22 7.12 -10.82
N LEU A 95 7.82 5.92 -10.85
CA LEU A 95 7.50 4.83 -9.95
C LEU A 95 7.94 5.18 -8.53
N ARG A 96 7.05 4.90 -7.59
CA ARG A 96 7.22 5.04 -6.16
C ARG A 96 7.00 3.67 -5.53
N HIS A 97 7.72 3.38 -4.45
CA HIS A 97 7.57 2.14 -3.71
C HIS A 97 6.79 2.40 -2.43
N PHE A 98 5.67 1.70 -2.27
CA PHE A 98 4.85 1.75 -1.07
C PHE A 98 4.86 0.40 -0.35
N SER A 99 4.84 0.42 0.98
CA SER A 99 4.48 -0.73 1.79
C SER A 99 3.32 -0.42 2.72
N ILE A 100 2.47 -1.41 2.95
CA ILE A 100 1.39 -1.36 3.93
C ILE A 100 1.31 -2.70 4.66
N GLN A 101 1.18 -2.65 5.99
CA GLN A 101 1.09 -3.84 6.84
C GLN A 101 -0.32 -3.96 7.43
N PHE A 102 -0.89 -5.16 7.30
CA PHE A 102 -2.19 -5.57 7.81
C PHE A 102 -1.98 -6.59 8.92
N LEU A 103 -1.97 -6.12 10.17
CA LEU A 103 -1.62 -6.92 11.34
C LEU A 103 -2.62 -8.03 11.63
N SER A 104 -3.92 -7.74 11.53
CA SER A 104 -4.99 -8.72 11.74
C SER A 104 -4.90 -9.91 10.78
N GLU A 105 -4.39 -9.67 9.57
CA GLU A 105 -4.22 -10.69 8.54
C GLU A 105 -2.81 -11.29 8.50
N ASN A 106 -1.89 -10.75 9.30
CA ASN A 106 -0.47 -11.12 9.31
C ASN A 106 0.19 -10.99 7.92
N LEU A 107 -0.11 -9.91 7.20
CA LEU A 107 0.34 -9.67 5.82
C LEU A 107 1.01 -8.30 5.65
N ALA A 108 1.96 -8.23 4.73
CA ALA A 108 2.46 -6.99 4.17
C ALA A 108 2.33 -6.99 2.65
N PHE A 109 2.08 -5.81 2.08
CA PHE A 109 2.13 -5.59 0.64
C PHE A 109 3.21 -4.59 0.29
N HIS A 110 3.98 -4.91 -0.74
CA HIS A 110 4.92 -4.00 -1.39
C HIS A 110 4.44 -3.70 -2.79
N VAL A 111 4.29 -2.42 -3.12
CA VAL A 111 3.69 -1.97 -4.38
C VAL A 111 4.59 -0.93 -5.04
N LEU A 112 4.99 -1.20 -6.28
CA LEU A 112 5.56 -0.19 -7.17
C LEU A 112 4.46 0.40 -8.03
N ALA A 113 4.13 1.67 -7.80
CA ALA A 113 3.04 2.36 -8.49
C ALA A 113 3.45 3.78 -8.87
N VAL A 114 2.75 4.37 -9.83
CA VAL A 114 2.95 5.79 -10.19
C VAL A 114 2.30 6.70 -9.14
N ASP A 115 1.14 6.30 -8.64
CA ASP A 115 0.41 7.08 -7.64
C ASP A 115 -0.42 6.20 -6.70
N VAL A 116 -0.84 6.77 -5.58
CA VAL A 116 -1.69 6.11 -4.58
C VAL A 116 -2.74 7.07 -4.04
N PHE A 117 -3.97 6.59 -3.94
CA PHE A 117 -5.11 7.34 -3.41
C PHE A 117 -5.89 6.53 -2.38
N LEU A 118 -6.30 7.16 -1.28
CA LEU A 118 -7.17 6.57 -0.28
C LEU A 118 -8.56 7.20 -0.36
N SER A 119 -9.60 6.37 -0.56
CA SER A 119 -10.98 6.83 -0.65
C SER A 119 -11.49 7.42 0.67
N SER A 120 -12.62 8.13 0.62
CA SER A 120 -13.39 8.46 1.83
C SER A 120 -13.90 7.19 2.54
N GLU A 121 -14.23 7.33 3.83
CA GLU A 121 -14.93 6.30 4.60
C GLU A 121 -16.36 6.13 4.06
N LEU A 122 -16.79 4.88 3.90
CA LEU A 122 -18.17 4.51 3.57
C LEU A 122 -18.72 3.63 4.69
N SER A 123 -19.88 3.97 5.23
CA SER A 123 -20.61 3.10 6.17
C SER A 123 -21.23 1.94 5.41
N ARG A 124 -21.08 0.72 5.93
CA ARG A 124 -21.93 -0.39 5.51
C ARG A 124 -23.27 -0.24 6.25
N THR A 125 -24.31 0.17 5.52
CA THR A 125 -25.71 0.07 5.94
C THR A 125 -26.14 -1.38 6.03
#